data_AF-A0A1G3TP68-F1
#
_entry.id   AF-A0A1G3TP68-F1
#
_cell.length_a   1.000
_cell.length_b   1.000
_cell.length_c   1.000
_cell.angle_alpha   90.00
_cell.angle_beta   90.00
_cell.angle_gamma   90.00
#
_symmetry.space_group_name_H-M   'P 1'
#
loop_
_entity.id
_entity.type
_entity.pdbx_description
1 polymer ?
#
loop_
_entity_poly.entity_id
_entity_poly.type
_entity_poly.pdbx_seq_one_letter_code
_entity_poly.pdbx_strand_id
1 'polypeptide(L)'
;MRLTLTEDEIERILNYISFNEAEKELRNKILHQINVKQNRDISMKQKAVKIARATKSEITKNKIKSAIAFLNSENKNITIYTVCKASGVCFNTAKKYLAEFKN
;
A
#
# COMPACT_ATOMS: atom_id res chain seq x y z
N MET A 1 -16.22 21.34 7.53
CA MET A 1 -16.30 20.93 8.96
C MET A 1 -16.35 19.41 9.02
N ARG A 2 -15.46 18.75 9.77
CA ARG A 2 -15.45 17.28 9.91
C ARG A 2 -16.06 16.93 11.27
N LEU A 3 -17.13 16.14 11.27
CA LEU A 3 -17.74 15.65 12.50
C LEU A 3 -16.84 14.56 13.09
N THR A 4 -16.48 14.69 14.37
CA THR A 4 -15.66 13.75 15.15
C THR A 4 -16.52 13.08 16.21
N LEU A 5 -17.59 12.42 15.78
CA LEU A 5 -18.51 11.70 16.65
C LEU A 5 -18.00 10.26 16.86
N THR A 6 -18.19 9.72 18.06
CA THR A 6 -17.98 8.30 18.36
C THR A 6 -19.15 7.45 17.86
N GLU A 7 -18.97 6.13 17.78
CA GLU A 7 -20.04 5.21 17.34
C GLU A 7 -21.27 5.29 18.27
N ASP A 8 -21.05 5.35 19.58
CA ASP A 8 -22.11 5.51 20.58
C ASP A 8 -22.89 6.82 20.42
N GLU A 9 -22.19 7.92 20.10
CA GLU A 9 -22.82 9.22 19.86
C GLU A 9 -23.67 9.21 18.59
N ILE A 10 -23.19 8.53 17.54
CA ILE A 10 -23.94 8.35 16.29
C ILE A 10 -25.20 7.52 16.54
N GLU A 11 -25.09 6.42 17.29
CA GLU A 11 -26.22 5.56 17.61
C GLU A 11 -27.30 6.30 18.41
N ARG A 12 -26.90 7.09 19.42
CA ARG A 12 -27.82 7.96 20.16
C ARG A 12 -28.55 8.93 19.24
N ILE A 13 -27.82 9.62 18.36
CA ILE A 13 -28.40 10.58 17.41
C ILE A 13 -29.41 9.87 16.48
N LEU A 14 -29.07 8.69 15.94
CA LEU A 14 -29.95 7.94 15.06
C LEU A 14 -31.23 7.48 15.76
N ASN A 15 -31.15 7.13 17.05
CA ASN A 15 -32.32 6.78 17.86
C ASN A 15 -33.23 7.99 18.12
N TYR A 16 -32.67 9.20 18.25
CA TYR A 16 -33.45 10.43 18.38
C TYR A 16 -34.13 10.88 17.08
N ILE A 17 -33.62 10.51 15.91
CA ILE A 17 -34.16 10.92 14.58
C ILE A 17 -35.23 9.91 14.09
N SER A 18 -35.98 9.27 14.99
CA SER A 18 -36.89 8.16 14.61
C SER A 18 -38.38 8.41 14.93
N PHE A 19 -38.83 9.67 15.02
CA PHE A 19 -40.19 9.97 15.50
C PHE A 19 -41.24 10.21 14.40
N ASN A 20 -40.85 10.50 13.14
CA ASN A 20 -41.78 10.63 12.01
C ASN A 20 -41.20 10.09 10.68
N GLU A 21 -42.05 9.94 9.65
CA GLU A 21 -41.64 9.36 8.35
C GLU A 21 -40.60 10.20 7.59
N ALA A 22 -40.58 11.53 7.76
CA ALA A 22 -39.56 12.40 7.16
C ALA A 22 -38.17 12.19 7.82
N GLU A 23 -38.15 12.01 9.13
CA GLU A 23 -36.94 11.73 9.91
C GLU A 23 -36.39 10.31 9.63
N LYS A 24 -37.26 9.35 9.34
CA LYS A 24 -36.88 8.00 8.94
C LYS A 24 -36.12 7.97 7.62
N GLU A 25 -36.50 8.81 6.66
CA GLU A 25 -35.76 8.98 5.40
C GLU A 25 -34.37 9.59 5.65
N LEU A 26 -34.28 10.59 6.53
CA LEU A 26 -33.01 11.20 6.94
C LEU A 26 -32.10 10.18 7.64
N ARG A 27 -32.64 9.37 8.56
CA ARG A 27 -31.93 8.27 9.23
C ARG A 27 -31.33 7.29 8.22
N ASN A 28 -32.11 6.87 7.22
CA ASN A 28 -31.66 5.95 6.19
C ASN A 28 -30.57 6.56 5.31
N LYS A 29 -30.66 7.85 4.97
CA LYS A 29 -29.58 8.58 4.25
C LYS A 29 -28.29 8.63 5.06
N ILE A 30 -28.36 8.91 6.36
CA ILE A 30 -27.20 8.94 7.26
C ILE A 30 -26.56 7.55 7.35
N LEU A 31 -27.35 6.49 7.59
CA LEU A 31 -26.86 5.11 7.61
C LEU A 31 -26.20 4.71 6.29
N HIS A 32 -26.82 5.05 5.16
CA HIS A 32 -26.24 4.79 3.84
C HIS A 32 -24.90 5.50 3.66
N GLN A 33 -24.78 6.76 4.08
CA GLN A 33 -23.51 7.49 3.99
C GLN A 33 -22.41 6.93 4.90
N ILE A 34 -22.76 6.48 6.10
CA ILE A 34 -21.83 5.79 7.02
C ILE A 34 -21.35 4.49 6.38
N ASN A 35 -22.29 3.65 5.93
CA ASN A 35 -22.01 2.36 5.32
C ASN A 35 -21.22 2.49 4.01
N VAL A 36 -21.53 3.48 3.16
CA VAL A 36 -20.76 3.76 1.93
C VAL A 36 -19.35 4.25 2.25
N LYS A 37 -19.16 5.05 3.31
CA LYS A 37 -17.81 5.44 3.74
C LYS A 37 -17.00 4.28 4.29
N GLN A 38 -17.63 3.37 5.04
CA GLN A 38 -17.00 2.16 5.56
C GLN A 38 -16.70 1.13 4.45
N ASN A 39 -17.62 0.96 3.49
CA ASN A 39 -17.51 0.07 2.34
C ASN A 39 -16.81 0.68 1.12
N ARG A 40 -16.26 1.90 1.21
CA ARG A 40 -15.31 2.36 0.20
C ARG A 40 -14.19 1.35 0.21
N ASP A 41 -14.02 0.68 -0.93
CA ASP A 41 -13.19 -0.49 -1.16
C ASP A 41 -11.68 -0.18 -1.12
N ILE A 42 -11.29 0.56 -0.08
CA ILE A 42 -9.95 0.96 0.29
C ILE A 42 -9.12 -0.30 0.51
N SER A 43 -9.72 -1.36 1.04
CA SER A 43 -9.09 -2.68 1.21
C SER A 43 -8.61 -3.25 -0.12
N MET A 44 -9.44 -3.25 -1.17
CA MET A 44 -9.04 -3.76 -2.48
C MET A 44 -7.94 -2.91 -3.14
N LYS A 45 -8.04 -1.57 -3.05
CA LYS A 45 -6.99 -0.68 -3.54
C LYS A 45 -5.67 -0.85 -2.78
N GLN A 46 -5.73 -0.98 -1.45
CA GLN A 46 -4.56 -1.23 -0.62
C GLN A 46 -3.92 -2.60 -0.94
N LYS A 47 -4.74 -3.65 -1.14
CA LYS A 47 -4.27 -4.97 -1.58
C LYS A 47 -3.56 -4.87 -2.94
N ALA A 48 -4.16 -4.20 -3.92
CA ALA A 48 -3.55 -4.01 -5.23
C ALA A 48 -2.20 -3.28 -5.16
N VAL A 49 -2.11 -2.21 -4.36
CA VAL A 49 -0.85 -1.48 -4.14
C VAL A 49 0.19 -2.35 -3.44
N LYS A 50 -0.22 -3.17 -2.45
CA LYS A 50 0.68 -4.10 -1.76
C LYS A 50 1.25 -5.13 -2.73
N ILE A 51 0.40 -5.71 -3.58
CA ILE A 51 0.81 -6.66 -4.62
C ILE A 51 1.80 -5.99 -5.57
N ALA A 52 1.45 -4.84 -6.16
CA ALA A 52 2.30 -4.13 -7.11
C ALA A 52 3.68 -3.75 -6.52
N ARG A 53 3.72 -3.35 -5.25
CA ARG A 53 4.99 -3.08 -4.54
C ARG A 53 5.82 -4.35 -4.37
N ALA A 54 5.20 -5.47 -4.01
CA ALA A 54 5.88 -6.75 -3.88
C ALA A 54 6.45 -7.20 -5.24
N THR A 55 5.67 -7.14 -6.32
CA THR A 55 6.14 -7.51 -7.67
C THR A 55 7.30 -6.63 -8.12
N LYS A 56 7.20 -5.31 -7.92
CA LYS A 56 8.30 -4.38 -8.26
C LYS A 56 9.57 -4.68 -7.47
N SER A 57 9.42 -5.00 -6.18
CA SER A 57 10.54 -5.39 -5.33
C SER A 57 11.22 -6.64 -5.88
N GLU A 58 10.45 -7.66 -6.23
CA GLU A 58 10.97 -8.93 -6.74
C GLU A 58 11.67 -8.80 -8.09
N ILE A 59 11.08 -8.04 -9.03
CA ILE A 59 11.72 -7.69 -10.30
C ILE A 59 13.06 -7.00 -10.06
N THR A 60 13.11 -6.09 -9.08
CA THR A 60 14.35 -5.37 -8.75
C THR A 60 15.41 -6.30 -8.17
N LYS A 61 15.03 -7.22 -7.27
CA LYS A 61 15.94 -8.25 -6.74
C LYS A 61 16.48 -9.13 -7.86
N ASN A 62 15.64 -9.54 -8.81
CA ASN A 62 16.06 -10.34 -9.96
C ASN A 62 17.06 -9.60 -10.86
N LYS A 63 16.85 -8.31 -11.14
CA LYS A 63 17.82 -7.49 -11.89
C LYS A 63 19.18 -7.44 -11.22
N ILE A 64 19.20 -7.27 -9.90
CA ILE A 64 20.44 -7.23 -9.10
C ILE A 64 21.11 -8.61 -9.11
N LYS A 65 20.34 -9.69 -8.93
CA LYS A 65 20.86 -11.07 -8.99
C LYS A 65 21.51 -11.38 -10.36
N SER A 66 20.84 -11.02 -11.45
CA SER A 66 21.39 -11.18 -12.80
C SER A 66 22.65 -10.34 -13.02
N ALA A 67 22.68 -9.10 -12.52
CA ALA A 67 23.87 -8.26 -12.60
C ALA A 67 25.05 -8.83 -11.81
N ILE A 68 24.81 -9.39 -10.61
CA ILE A 68 25.83 -10.08 -9.82
C ILE A 68 26.37 -11.29 -10.58
N ALA A 69 25.49 -12.13 -11.13
CA ALA A 69 25.89 -13.30 -11.91
C ALA A 69 26.72 -12.91 -13.15
N PHE A 70 26.30 -11.85 -13.85
CA PHE A 70 27.02 -11.30 -14.99
C PHE A 70 28.43 -10.80 -14.60
N LEU A 71 28.53 -10.00 -13.53
CA LEU A 71 29.81 -9.49 -13.04
C LEU A 71 30.75 -10.63 -12.59
N ASN A 72 30.20 -11.66 -11.93
CA ASN A 72 30.95 -12.87 -11.57
C ASN A 72 31.46 -13.60 -12.82
N SER A 73 30.63 -13.74 -13.86
CA SER A 73 31.04 -14.40 -15.12
C SER A 73 32.18 -13.68 -15.83
N GLU A 74 32.26 -12.36 -15.66
CA GLU A 74 33.35 -11.53 -16.19
C GLU A 74 34.54 -11.39 -15.22
N ASN A 75 34.54 -12.11 -14.08
CA ASN A 75 35.52 -11.97 -12.99
C ASN A 75 35.72 -10.51 -12.53
N LYS A 76 34.66 -9.70 -12.57
CA LYS A 76 34.69 -8.29 -12.15
C LYS A 76 34.34 -8.15 -10.67
N ASN A 77 34.95 -7.17 -10.02
CA ASN A 77 34.65 -6.85 -8.62
C ASN A 77 33.18 -6.43 -8.43
N ILE A 78 32.51 -7.09 -7.48
CA ILE A 78 31.14 -6.77 -7.09
C ILE A 78 31.15 -5.65 -6.06
N THR A 79 30.90 -4.44 -6.54
CA THR A 79 30.71 -3.23 -5.74
C THR A 79 29.29 -2.71 -5.98
N ILE A 80 28.79 -1.84 -5.09
CA ILE A 80 27.47 -1.23 -5.28
C ILE A 80 27.41 -0.48 -6.63
N TYR A 81 28.49 0.21 -7.00
CA TYR A 81 28.58 0.95 -8.27
C TYR A 81 28.56 0.05 -9.49
N THR A 82 29.32 -1.06 -9.49
CA THR A 82 29.33 -2.00 -10.63
C THR A 82 27.97 -2.67 -10.79
N VAL A 83 27.31 -3.03 -9.67
CA VAL A 83 25.94 -3.56 -9.69
C VAL A 83 24.95 -2.53 -10.21
N CYS A 84 25.02 -1.26 -9.79
CA CYS A 84 24.14 -0.20 -10.32
C CYS A 84 24.27 -0.08 -11.84
N LYS A 85 25.51 -0.06 -12.35
CA LYS A 85 25.79 0.06 -13.77
C LYS A 85 25.27 -1.13 -14.57
N ALA A 86 25.43 -2.35 -14.05
CA ALA A 86 24.99 -3.57 -14.72
C ALA A 86 23.46 -3.82 -14.63
N SER A 87 22.81 -3.44 -13.52
CA SER A 87 21.38 -3.68 -13.30
C SER A 87 20.47 -2.52 -13.68
N GLY A 88 21.01 -1.31 -13.85
CA GLY A 88 20.25 -0.09 -14.10
C GLY A 88 19.42 0.42 -12.92
N VAL A 89 19.70 -0.05 -11.69
CA VAL A 89 19.03 0.43 -10.47
C VAL A 89 19.85 1.51 -9.76
N CYS A 90 19.17 2.38 -9.02
CA CYS A 90 19.83 3.46 -8.29
C CYS A 90 20.66 2.92 -7.10
N PHE A 91 21.65 3.72 -6.69
CA PHE A 91 22.61 3.36 -5.64
C PHE A 91 21.97 2.86 -4.35
N ASN A 92 20.96 3.57 -3.84
CA ASN A 92 20.28 3.19 -2.60
C ASN A 92 19.56 1.84 -2.71
N THR A 93 18.98 1.57 -3.88
CA THR A 93 18.27 0.31 -4.13
C THR A 93 19.26 -0.85 -4.26
N ALA A 94 20.36 -0.63 -4.99
CA ALA A 94 21.44 -1.61 -5.08
C ALA A 94 22.06 -1.88 -3.71
N LYS A 95 22.39 -0.83 -2.94
CA LYS A 95 22.94 -0.94 -1.57
C LYS A 95 22.03 -1.76 -0.66
N LYS A 96 20.71 -1.49 -0.69
CA LYS A 96 19.73 -2.20 0.13
C LYS A 96 19.72 -3.70 -0.17
N TYR A 97 19.54 -4.07 -1.44
CA TYR A 97 19.36 -5.48 -1.80
C TYR A 97 20.68 -6.25 -1.93
N LEU A 98 21.79 -5.60 -2.26
CA LEU A 98 23.10 -6.27 -2.31
C LEU A 98 23.52 -6.79 -0.93
N ALA A 99 23.13 -6.10 0.15
CA ALA A 99 23.35 -6.58 1.51
C ALA A 99 22.61 -7.91 1.79
N GLU A 100 21.48 -8.17 1.13
CA GLU A 100 20.72 -9.42 1.27
C GLU A 100 21.41 -10.60 0.53
N PHE A 101 22.21 -10.33 -0.50
CA PHE A 101 22.90 -11.36 -1.32
C PHE A 101 24.35 -11.64 -0.89
N LYS A 102 24.85 -10.95 0.14
CA LYS A 102 26.20 -11.15 0.68
C LYS A 102 26.25 -12.10 1.89
N ASN A 103 25.10 -12.63 2.30
CA ASN A 103 24.97 -13.72 3.27
C ASN A 103 24.72 -15.03 2.54
#